data_AF-A0A1I7EDI8-F1
#
_entry.id   AF-A0A1I7EDI8-F1
#
_cell.length_a   1.000
_cell.length_b   1.000
_cell.length_c   1.000
_cell.angle_alpha   90.00
_cell.angle_beta   90.00
_cell.angle_gamma   90.00
#
_symmetry.space_group_name_H-M   'P 1'
#
loop_
_entity.id
_entity.type
_entity.pdbx_description
1 polymer ?
#
loop_
_entity_poly.entity_id
_entity_poly.type
_entity_poly.pdbx_seq_one_letter_code
_entity_poly.pdbx_strand_id
1 'polypeptide(L)'
;MLDKYLADLEAAGASGIPAGLALNGTLSEVFLLNMDKEISRSEGVHFYARYVDDIVIVAAPHITEPDLTQRIEVNLPTGLMPNPSQNKKAFQLLPKKENKGSTNRYALDYLGYKFTVSQILSEANHDKTLNARKLTIDISKSKIDKRKTRFILSIKQYLRDGNQDDLLDRFLLINSGYRFYDRNSERWLSSGMCNSYPLIDHPSPALRELSSFYHSVLSSRSSNLAARLALAPLTRRNRKRIQYLDLCAHVQKKKYVGFNEQKLVHLMKAWQHA
;
A
#
# COMPACT_ATOMS: atom_id res chain seq x y z
N MET A 1 -24.43 2.60 -27.93
CA MET A 1 -24.28 1.28 -27.27
C MET A 1 -24.12 1.46 -25.76
N LEU A 2 -23.20 2.34 -25.31
CA LEU A 2 -23.05 2.71 -23.90
C LEU A 2 -24.30 3.37 -23.30
N ASP A 3 -24.89 4.33 -24.02
CA ASP A 3 -26.07 5.07 -23.52
C ASP A 3 -27.29 4.16 -23.35
N LYS A 4 -27.44 3.18 -24.26
CA LYS A 4 -28.48 2.15 -24.14
C LYS A 4 -28.25 1.25 -22.92
N TYR A 5 -27.01 0.85 -22.69
CA TYR A 5 -26.65 0.02 -21.53
C TYR A 5 -26.87 0.75 -20.20
N LEU A 6 -26.52 2.04 -20.13
CA LEU A 6 -26.75 2.86 -18.94
C LEU A 6 -28.25 3.10 -18.71
N ALA A 7 -29.03 3.35 -19.77
CA ALA A 7 -30.48 3.47 -19.70
C ALA A 7 -31.17 2.17 -19.25
N ASP A 8 -30.68 1.01 -19.70
CA ASP A 8 -31.20 -0.30 -19.28
C ASP A 8 -30.90 -0.57 -17.79
N LEU A 9 -29.74 -0.13 -17.28
CA LEU A 9 -29.40 -0.21 -15.85
C LEU A 9 -30.28 0.70 -14.99
N GLU A 10 -30.51 1.92 -15.45
CA GLU A 10 -31.36 2.90 -14.78
C GLU A 10 -32.82 2.43 -14.75
N ALA A 11 -33.32 1.87 -15.86
CA ALA A 11 -34.63 1.24 -15.95
C ALA A 11 -34.77 0.01 -15.03
N ALA A 12 -33.67 -0.69 -14.75
CA ALA A 12 -33.62 -1.79 -13.78
C ALA A 12 -33.48 -1.31 -12.31
N GLY A 13 -33.47 0.00 -12.06
CA GLY A 13 -33.33 0.57 -10.72
C GLY A 13 -31.93 0.44 -10.12
N ALA A 14 -30.91 0.16 -10.95
CA ALA A 14 -29.54 0.09 -10.49
C ALA A 14 -28.98 1.50 -10.28
N SER A 15 -28.50 1.81 -9.07
CA SER A 15 -27.88 3.09 -8.74
C SER A 15 -26.40 3.19 -9.19
N GLY A 16 -25.91 2.21 -9.94
CA GLY A 16 -24.54 2.14 -10.41
C GLY A 16 -24.26 0.90 -11.25
N ILE A 17 -23.03 0.81 -11.76
CA ILE A 17 -22.63 -0.31 -12.60
C ILE A 17 -22.32 -1.54 -11.72
N PRO A 18 -22.92 -2.72 -11.98
CA PRO A 18 -22.67 -3.93 -11.21
C PRO A 18 -21.20 -4.30 -11.15
N ALA A 19 -20.69 -4.65 -9.95
CA ALA A 19 -19.31 -5.09 -9.78
C ALA A 19 -19.01 -6.38 -10.57
N GLY A 20 -17.81 -6.46 -11.16
CA GLY A 20 -17.32 -7.68 -11.81
C GLY A 20 -17.49 -7.74 -13.33
N LEU A 21 -18.04 -6.70 -13.96
CA LEU A 21 -18.05 -6.60 -15.42
C LEU A 21 -16.70 -6.10 -15.94
N ALA A 22 -16.23 -6.70 -17.04
CA ALA A 22 -14.95 -6.36 -17.65
C ALA A 22 -14.86 -4.88 -18.09
N LEU A 23 -16.00 -4.26 -18.39
CA LEU A 23 -16.08 -2.87 -18.85
C LEU A 23 -16.06 -1.82 -17.73
N ASN A 24 -16.20 -2.22 -16.45
CA ASN A 24 -16.32 -1.27 -15.35
C ASN A 24 -15.15 -0.32 -15.27
N GLY A 25 -13.92 -0.84 -15.39
CA GLY A 25 -12.72 0.00 -15.35
C GLY A 25 -12.77 1.06 -16.43
N THR A 26 -13.02 0.67 -17.69
CA THR A 26 -13.10 1.60 -18.82
C THR A 26 -14.23 2.61 -18.65
N LEU A 27 -15.39 2.19 -18.17
CA LEU A 27 -16.53 3.06 -17.91
C LEU A 27 -16.22 4.11 -16.85
N SER A 28 -15.63 3.72 -15.73
CA SER A 28 -15.21 4.65 -14.67
C SER A 28 -14.17 5.65 -15.17
N GLU A 29 -13.22 5.21 -16.00
CA GLU A 29 -12.23 6.10 -16.60
C GLU A 29 -12.85 7.13 -17.56
N VAL A 30 -13.80 6.71 -18.42
CA VAL A 30 -14.51 7.64 -19.32
C VAL A 30 -15.35 8.63 -18.52
N PHE A 31 -16.01 8.17 -17.46
CA PHE A 31 -16.89 9.00 -16.64
C PHE A 31 -16.13 10.13 -15.91
N LEU A 32 -14.91 9.86 -15.45
CA LEU A 32 -14.06 10.83 -14.74
C LEU A 32 -13.14 11.64 -15.65
N LEU A 33 -13.09 11.34 -16.96
CA LEU A 33 -12.14 11.93 -17.90
C LEU A 33 -12.20 13.46 -17.97
N ASN A 34 -13.40 14.05 -17.89
CA ASN A 34 -13.54 15.50 -17.94
C ASN A 34 -13.02 16.15 -16.64
N MET A 35 -13.36 15.56 -15.48
CA MET A 35 -12.82 15.99 -14.19
C MET A 35 -11.29 15.96 -14.18
N ASP A 36 -10.69 14.87 -14.66
CA ASP A 36 -9.24 14.72 -14.74
C ASP A 36 -8.59 15.82 -15.60
N LYS A 37 -9.20 16.15 -16.75
CA LYS A 37 -8.73 17.22 -17.65
C LYS A 37 -8.83 18.59 -17.00
N GLU A 38 -9.95 18.90 -16.35
CA GLU A 38 -10.16 20.20 -15.71
C GLU A 38 -9.22 20.42 -14.53
N ILE A 39 -9.06 19.42 -13.66
CA ILE A 39 -8.15 19.54 -12.50
C ILE A 39 -6.69 19.65 -12.96
N SER A 40 -6.26 18.79 -13.90
CA SER A 40 -4.87 18.77 -14.38
C SER A 40 -4.45 20.05 -15.10
N ARG A 41 -5.39 20.76 -15.74
CA ARG A 41 -5.15 22.04 -16.43
C ARG A 41 -5.36 23.26 -15.54
N SER A 42 -5.89 23.07 -14.33
CA SER A 42 -6.23 24.19 -13.46
C SER A 42 -4.99 24.97 -13.03
N GLU A 43 -5.12 26.30 -12.96
CA GLU A 43 -3.99 27.18 -12.64
C GLU A 43 -3.36 26.80 -11.30
N GLY A 44 -2.03 26.71 -11.28
CA GLY A 44 -1.27 26.34 -10.09
C GLY A 44 -1.16 24.84 -9.86
N VAL A 45 -1.82 23.96 -10.62
CA VAL A 45 -1.56 22.51 -10.55
C VAL A 45 -0.34 22.16 -11.40
N HIS A 46 0.65 21.51 -10.78
CA HIS A 46 1.89 21.07 -11.42
C HIS A 46 1.87 19.59 -11.78
N PHE A 47 1.13 18.79 -11.01
CA PHE A 47 0.98 17.36 -11.25
C PHE A 47 -0.38 16.90 -10.76
N TYR A 48 -1.02 16.04 -11.54
CA TYR A 48 -2.25 15.36 -11.22
C TYR A 48 -2.15 13.90 -11.67
N ALA A 49 -2.52 12.97 -10.80
CA ALA A 49 -2.70 11.57 -11.18
C ALA A 49 -3.86 10.95 -10.40
N ARG A 50 -4.59 10.06 -11.07
CA ARG A 50 -5.69 9.29 -10.49
C ARG A 50 -5.47 7.80 -10.73
N TYR A 51 -5.82 7.00 -9.73
CA TYR A 51 -5.91 5.54 -9.84
C TYR A 51 -7.25 5.11 -9.26
N VAL A 52 -8.21 4.78 -10.14
CA VAL A 52 -9.61 4.55 -9.77
C VAL A 52 -10.13 5.77 -9.00
N ASP A 53 -10.34 5.67 -7.68
CA ASP A 53 -10.86 6.74 -6.82
C ASP A 53 -9.76 7.52 -6.10
N ASP A 54 -8.51 7.03 -6.11
CA ASP A 54 -7.39 7.65 -5.39
C ASP A 54 -6.70 8.72 -6.25
N ILE A 55 -6.80 9.98 -5.83
CA ILE A 55 -6.21 11.15 -6.51
C ILE A 55 -4.99 11.66 -5.74
N VAL A 56 -3.94 12.05 -6.46
CA VAL A 56 -2.80 12.80 -5.92
C VAL A 56 -2.56 14.06 -6.76
N ILE A 57 -2.36 15.19 -6.07
CA ILE A 57 -2.17 16.51 -6.69
C ILE A 57 -0.92 17.16 -6.08
N VAL A 58 -0.06 17.70 -6.93
CA VAL A 58 1.01 18.63 -6.53
C VAL A 58 0.68 20.00 -7.11
N ALA A 59 0.54 20.99 -6.24
CA ALA A 59 0.14 22.34 -6.62
C ALA A 59 1.12 23.40 -6.08
N ALA A 60 0.98 24.61 -6.62
CA ALA A 60 1.73 25.77 -6.22
C ALA A 60 1.42 26.13 -4.74
N PRO A 61 2.38 26.72 -4.00
CA PRO A 61 2.22 26.95 -2.56
C PRO A 61 1.06 27.87 -2.13
N HIS A 62 0.51 28.65 -3.06
CA HIS A 62 -0.63 29.54 -2.79
C HIS A 62 -1.98 28.83 -2.90
N ILE A 63 -2.02 27.63 -3.49
CA ILE A 63 -3.23 26.81 -3.62
C ILE A 63 -3.48 26.11 -2.29
N THR A 64 -4.66 26.35 -1.72
CA THR A 64 -5.04 25.80 -0.41
C THR A 64 -5.86 24.51 -0.55
N GLU A 65 -6.05 23.81 0.57
CA GLU A 65 -6.89 22.62 0.62
C GLU A 65 -8.37 22.88 0.27
N PRO A 66 -9.01 23.98 0.75
CA PRO A 66 -10.32 24.39 0.28
C PRO A 66 -10.38 24.65 -1.23
N ASP A 67 -9.37 25.32 -1.80
CA ASP A 67 -9.34 25.60 -3.25
C ASP A 67 -9.36 24.31 -4.07
N LEU A 68 -8.55 23.32 -3.70
CA LEU A 68 -8.50 22.03 -4.38
C LEU A 68 -9.80 21.24 -4.19
N THR A 69 -10.35 21.24 -2.97
CA THR A 69 -11.60 20.54 -2.67
C THR A 69 -12.75 21.10 -3.50
N GLN A 70 -12.89 22.43 -3.54
CA GLN A 70 -13.91 23.08 -4.36
C GLN A 70 -13.73 22.78 -5.85
N ARG A 71 -12.49 22.81 -6.36
CA ARG A 71 -12.20 22.45 -7.77
C ARG A 71 -12.59 21.02 -8.08
N ILE A 72 -12.36 20.07 -7.16
CA ILE A 72 -12.80 18.69 -7.33
C ILE A 72 -14.33 18.61 -7.35
N GLU A 73 -14.99 19.21 -6.35
CA GLU A 73 -16.45 19.14 -6.19
C GLU A 73 -17.21 19.73 -7.38
N VAL A 74 -16.77 20.87 -7.92
CA VAL A 74 -17.42 21.52 -9.07
C VAL A 74 -17.25 20.71 -10.36
N ASN A 75 -16.16 19.95 -10.49
CA ASN A 75 -15.86 19.15 -11.68
C ASN A 75 -16.27 17.68 -11.55
N LEU A 76 -16.81 17.27 -10.40
CA LEU A 76 -17.30 15.90 -10.23
C LEU A 76 -18.57 15.67 -11.04
N PRO A 77 -18.69 14.53 -11.75
CA PRO A 77 -19.94 14.13 -12.35
C PRO A 77 -21.09 14.03 -11.35
N THR A 78 -22.31 14.32 -11.80
CA THR A 78 -23.52 14.19 -10.98
C THR A 78 -23.64 12.80 -10.36
N GLY A 79 -23.96 12.74 -9.07
CA GLY A 79 -24.11 11.50 -8.32
C GLY A 79 -22.84 11.03 -7.61
N LEU A 80 -21.68 11.68 -7.84
CA LEU A 80 -20.45 11.44 -7.09
C LEU A 80 -20.23 12.51 -6.03
N MET A 81 -19.56 12.13 -4.94
CA MET A 81 -19.16 13.02 -3.87
C MET A 81 -17.82 12.58 -3.30
N PRO A 82 -16.95 13.51 -2.85
CA PRO A 82 -15.74 13.15 -2.13
C PRO A 82 -16.05 12.33 -0.88
N ASN A 83 -15.13 11.45 -0.49
CA ASN A 83 -15.29 10.71 0.76
C ASN A 83 -15.21 11.69 1.95
N PRO A 84 -16.23 11.77 2.81
CA PRO A 84 -16.26 12.75 3.90
C PRO A 84 -15.28 12.43 5.03
N SER A 85 -14.73 11.21 5.05
CA SER A 85 -13.84 10.76 6.11
C SER A 85 -12.49 11.48 6.05
N GLN A 86 -12.12 12.15 7.14
CA GLN A 86 -10.87 12.90 7.25
C GLN A 86 -9.62 12.02 7.04
N ASN A 87 -9.70 10.71 7.30
CA ASN A 87 -8.59 9.78 7.04
C ASN A 87 -8.40 9.42 5.55
N LYS A 88 -9.29 9.88 4.67
CA LYS A 88 -9.21 9.70 3.21
C LYS A 88 -8.73 10.94 2.47
N LYS A 89 -8.50 12.04 3.20
CA LYS A 89 -7.97 13.29 2.66
C LYS A 89 -6.67 13.62 3.39
N ALA A 90 -5.65 14.02 2.65
CA ALA A 90 -4.40 14.50 3.21
C ALA A 90 -3.93 15.72 2.41
N PHE A 91 -3.59 16.80 3.11
CA PHE A 91 -3.02 18.00 2.51
C PHE A 91 -1.83 18.47 3.35
N GLN A 92 -0.74 18.83 2.66
CA GLN A 92 0.47 19.31 3.32
C GLN A 92 1.07 20.46 2.51
N LEU A 93 1.21 21.61 3.16
CA LEU A 93 1.94 22.75 2.61
C LEU A 93 3.45 22.54 2.84
N LEU A 94 4.22 22.59 1.76
CA LEU A 94 5.68 22.48 1.81
C LEU A 94 6.31 23.90 1.84
N PRO A 95 6.85 24.37 2.98
CA PRO A 95 7.37 25.73 3.10
C PRO A 95 8.68 25.92 2.33
N LYS A 96 8.89 27.11 1.75
CA LYS A 96 10.09 27.46 0.95
C LYS A 96 11.36 27.65 1.80
N LYS A 97 11.24 28.05 3.07
CA LYS A 97 12.35 28.28 4.01
C LYS A 97 11.99 27.69 5.37
N GLU A 98 13.01 27.32 6.13
CA GLU A 98 12.84 26.76 7.46
C GLU A 98 13.25 27.71 8.58
N ASN A 99 12.64 27.49 9.76
CA ASN A 99 13.17 27.94 11.04
C ASN A 99 14.30 26.97 11.47
N LYS A 100 15.47 27.51 11.84
CA LYS A 100 16.61 26.72 12.33
C LYS A 100 16.16 25.81 13.48
N GLY A 101 16.29 24.48 13.30
CA GLY A 101 15.97 23.47 14.31
C GLY A 101 14.71 22.63 14.05
N SER A 102 13.96 22.92 12.98
CA SER A 102 12.84 22.06 12.58
C SER A 102 13.35 20.75 11.98
N THR A 103 12.80 19.60 12.38
CA THR A 103 13.05 18.29 11.75
C THR A 103 11.83 17.82 10.97
N ASN A 104 11.02 18.75 10.50
CA ASN A 104 9.73 18.45 9.90
C ASN A 104 9.94 17.69 8.58
N ARG A 105 9.50 16.42 8.57
CA ARG A 105 9.40 15.58 7.38
C ARG A 105 7.95 15.52 6.96
N TYR A 106 7.67 15.91 5.73
CA TYR A 106 6.34 15.83 5.13
C TYR A 106 6.15 14.43 4.58
N ALA A 107 4.98 13.82 4.79
CA ALA A 107 4.77 12.44 4.40
C ALA A 107 3.37 12.18 3.84
N LEU A 108 3.28 11.58 2.67
CA LEU A 108 2.04 11.23 2.00
C LEU A 108 1.99 9.73 1.73
N ASP A 109 0.86 9.09 2.03
CA ASP A 109 0.63 7.70 1.63
C ASP A 109 -0.23 7.67 0.35
N TYR A 110 0.21 6.97 -0.69
CA TYR A 110 -0.53 6.80 -1.95
C TYR A 110 -0.25 5.41 -2.55
N LEU A 111 -1.30 4.68 -2.93
CA LEU A 111 -1.24 3.31 -3.48
C LEU A 111 -0.45 2.30 -2.62
N GLY A 112 -0.38 2.53 -1.31
CA GLY A 112 0.36 1.68 -0.37
C GLY A 112 1.85 1.98 -0.27
N TYR A 113 2.33 3.03 -0.94
CA TYR A 113 3.64 3.63 -0.72
C TYR A 113 3.53 4.79 0.28
N LYS A 114 4.63 5.08 0.95
CA LYS A 114 4.85 6.25 1.78
C LYS A 114 5.92 7.12 1.16
N PHE A 115 5.54 8.28 0.69
CA PHE A 115 6.42 9.33 0.19
C PHE A 115 6.82 10.19 1.38
N THR A 116 8.11 10.32 1.65
CA THR A 116 8.63 11.24 2.68
C THR A 116 9.51 12.28 2.00
N VAL A 117 9.11 13.53 2.10
CA VAL A 117 9.80 14.67 1.49
C VAL A 117 10.62 15.35 2.56
N SER A 118 11.93 15.42 2.34
CA SER A 118 12.84 16.16 3.20
C SER A 118 12.76 17.66 2.94
N GLN A 119 13.48 18.35 3.80
CA GLN A 119 13.81 19.76 3.66
C GLN A 119 14.71 19.96 2.44
N ILE A 120 14.78 21.19 1.94
CA ILE A 120 15.67 21.56 0.84
C ILE A 120 17.12 21.36 1.33
N LEU A 121 17.87 20.53 0.63
CA LEU A 121 19.29 20.37 0.92
C LEU A 121 20.04 21.58 0.32
N SER A 122 20.52 22.46 1.18
CA SER A 122 21.59 23.41 0.83
C SER A 122 22.90 22.63 0.82
N GLU A 123 23.14 21.78 -0.17
CA GLU A 123 24.48 21.23 -0.35
C GLU A 123 25.37 22.30 -1.01
N ALA A 124 26.49 22.59 -0.35
CA ALA A 124 27.56 23.44 -0.83
C ALA A 124 28.34 22.78 -1.99
N ASN A 125 27.63 22.28 -3.00
CA ASN A 125 28.24 21.90 -4.26
C ASN A 125 28.39 23.16 -5.11
N HIS A 126 29.51 23.25 -5.81
CA HIS A 126 30.03 24.43 -6.50
C HIS A 126 29.14 24.98 -7.63
N ASP A 127 27.94 24.42 -7.81
CA ASP A 127 26.95 24.76 -8.81
C ASP A 127 25.63 25.13 -8.09
N LYS A 128 25.41 26.44 -7.90
CA LYS A 128 24.35 27.06 -7.08
C LYS A 128 22.93 26.91 -7.65
N THR A 129 22.65 25.90 -8.47
CA THR A 129 21.53 25.96 -9.42
C THR A 129 20.30 25.13 -9.06
N LEU A 130 20.32 24.22 -8.08
CA LEU A 130 19.10 23.45 -7.73
C LEU A 130 18.90 23.26 -6.22
N ASN A 131 18.02 24.08 -5.64
CA ASN A 131 17.40 23.87 -4.33
C ASN A 131 16.48 22.62 -4.39
N ALA A 132 17.06 21.42 -4.33
CA ALA A 132 16.30 20.17 -4.42
C ALA A 132 15.90 19.64 -3.03
N ARG A 133 14.68 19.09 -2.93
CA ARG A 133 14.23 18.29 -1.78
C ARG A 133 14.58 16.83 -2.03
N LYS A 134 15.06 16.13 -1.00
CA LYS A 134 15.22 14.67 -1.08
C LYS A 134 13.84 14.02 -0.87
N LEU A 135 13.38 13.29 -1.87
CA LEU A 135 12.23 12.39 -1.74
C LEU A 135 12.74 11.00 -1.35
N THR A 136 12.10 10.38 -0.37
CA THR A 136 12.31 8.96 -0.07
C THR A 136 10.99 8.21 -0.15
N ILE A 137 10.99 7.04 -0.77
CA ILE A 137 9.80 6.19 -0.97
C ILE A 137 9.97 4.92 -0.13
N ASP A 138 8.96 4.60 0.68
CA ASP A 138 8.93 3.36 1.47
C ASP A 138 7.53 2.72 1.43
N ILE A 139 7.31 1.64 2.17
CA ILE A 139 6.00 0.98 2.30
C ILE A 139 5.13 1.74 3.30
N SER A 140 3.85 1.95 2.98
CA SER A 140 2.93 2.63 3.88
C SER A 140 2.69 1.87 5.18
N LYS A 141 2.40 2.60 6.26
CA LYS A 141 2.22 2.03 7.60
C LYS A 141 1.07 1.02 7.62
N SER A 142 -0.05 1.34 6.95
CA SER A 142 -1.21 0.46 6.85
C SER A 142 -0.87 -0.89 6.20
N LYS A 143 0.04 -0.92 5.22
CA LYS A 143 0.46 -2.16 4.54
C LYS A 143 1.46 -2.96 5.37
N ILE A 144 2.28 -2.32 6.20
CA ILE A 144 3.11 -3.00 7.21
C ILE A 144 2.25 -3.59 8.31
N ASP A 145 1.28 -2.85 8.83
CA ASP A 145 0.38 -3.34 9.89
C ASP A 145 -0.47 -4.51 9.42
N LYS A 146 -0.92 -4.51 8.15
CA LYS A 146 -1.59 -5.66 7.55
C LYS A 146 -0.70 -6.91 7.57
N ARG A 147 0.60 -6.79 7.30
CA ARG A 147 1.56 -7.92 7.35
C ARG A 147 1.80 -8.39 8.78
N LYS A 148 1.96 -7.46 9.73
CA LYS A 148 2.05 -7.79 11.16
C LYS A 148 0.82 -8.56 11.62
N THR A 149 -0.37 -8.09 11.26
CA THR A 149 -1.65 -8.75 11.56
C THR A 149 -1.70 -10.17 10.99
N ARG A 150 -1.38 -10.36 9.71
CA ARG A 150 -1.34 -11.69 9.08
C ARG A 150 -0.37 -12.64 9.79
N PHE A 151 0.79 -12.14 10.22
CA PHE A 151 1.75 -12.96 10.97
C PHE A 151 1.20 -13.36 12.34
N ILE A 152 0.57 -12.44 13.09
CA ILE A 152 -0.09 -12.76 14.36
C ILE A 152 -1.22 -13.78 14.17
N LEU A 153 -2.03 -13.64 13.12
CA LEU A 153 -3.07 -14.63 12.80
C LEU A 153 -2.48 -15.99 12.42
N SER A 154 -1.35 -16.01 11.73
CA SER A 154 -0.61 -17.25 11.43
C SER A 154 -0.13 -17.95 12.70
N ILE A 155 0.35 -17.18 13.67
CA ILE A 155 0.73 -17.71 14.99
C ILE A 155 -0.51 -18.23 15.73
N LYS A 156 -1.62 -17.48 15.75
CA LYS A 156 -2.87 -17.93 16.39
C LYS A 156 -3.37 -19.25 15.79
N GLN A 157 -3.29 -19.39 14.46
CA GLN A 157 -3.62 -20.63 13.76
C GLN A 157 -2.71 -21.78 14.20
N TYR A 158 -1.39 -21.55 14.20
CA TYR A 158 -0.41 -22.53 14.67
C TYR A 158 -0.63 -22.97 16.11
N LEU A 159 -0.95 -22.03 17.02
CA LEU A 159 -1.23 -22.35 18.42
C LEU A 159 -2.50 -23.17 18.60
N ARG A 160 -3.35 -23.28 17.57
CA ARG A 160 -4.56 -24.10 17.56
C ARG A 160 -4.33 -25.47 16.94
N ASP A 161 -3.60 -25.56 15.83
CA ASP A 161 -3.44 -26.81 15.06
C ASP A 161 -2.07 -27.50 15.24
N GLY A 162 -1.10 -26.82 15.84
CA GLY A 162 0.26 -27.34 16.03
C GLY A 162 1.10 -27.46 14.75
N ASN A 163 0.60 -26.99 13.60
CA ASN A 163 1.27 -27.17 12.31
C ASN A 163 2.33 -26.09 12.06
N GLN A 164 3.59 -26.44 12.32
CA GLN A 164 4.74 -25.53 12.19
C GLN A 164 5.14 -25.25 10.75
N ASP A 165 4.94 -26.22 9.87
CA ASP A 165 5.28 -26.07 8.45
C ASP A 165 4.35 -25.04 7.81
N ASP A 166 3.06 -25.11 8.14
CA ASP A 166 2.09 -24.09 7.75
C ASP A 166 2.42 -22.69 8.32
N LEU A 167 2.90 -22.59 9.57
CA LEU A 167 3.33 -21.30 10.13
C LEU A 167 4.47 -20.70 9.30
N LEU A 168 5.46 -21.54 8.98
CA LEU A 168 6.63 -21.13 8.21
C LEU A 168 6.25 -20.78 6.76
N ASP A 169 5.40 -21.57 6.12
CA ASP A 169 4.89 -21.33 4.78
C ASP A 169 4.08 -20.02 4.73
N ARG A 170 3.22 -19.77 5.72
CA ARG A 170 2.50 -18.49 5.86
C ARG A 170 3.46 -17.32 6.04
N PHE A 171 4.47 -17.47 6.89
CA PHE A 171 5.50 -16.46 7.09
C PHE A 171 6.24 -16.13 5.79
N LEU A 172 6.62 -17.15 5.02
CA LEU A 172 7.26 -16.97 3.72
C LEU A 172 6.30 -16.35 2.71
N LEU A 173 5.04 -16.77 2.66
CA LEU A 173 4.02 -16.23 1.77
C LEU A 173 3.76 -14.74 2.03
N ILE A 174 3.78 -14.30 3.29
CA ILE A 174 3.61 -12.88 3.66
C ILE A 174 4.79 -12.01 3.16
N ASN A 175 6.00 -12.57 3.14
CA ASN A 175 7.26 -11.83 2.99
C ASN A 175 7.99 -12.03 1.65
N SER A 176 7.57 -13.00 0.84
CA SER A 176 8.22 -13.36 -0.42
C SER A 176 7.41 -12.94 -1.64
N GLY A 177 8.01 -13.04 -2.82
CA GLY A 177 7.26 -13.19 -4.06
C GLY A 177 6.71 -14.61 -4.18
N TYR A 178 5.59 -14.78 -4.88
CA TYR A 178 5.06 -16.09 -5.28
C TYR A 178 4.41 -15.96 -6.65
N ARG A 179 4.27 -17.09 -7.34
CA ARG A 179 3.59 -17.16 -8.63
C ARG A 179 2.36 -18.04 -8.52
N PHE A 180 1.30 -17.66 -9.20
CA PHE A 180 0.10 -18.46 -9.33
C PHE A 180 -0.46 -18.34 -10.75
N TYR A 181 -1.16 -19.36 -11.19
CA TYR A 181 -1.83 -19.35 -12.48
C TYR A 181 -3.21 -18.72 -12.31
N ASP A 182 -3.45 -17.62 -13.01
CA ASP A 182 -4.77 -16.99 -13.03
C ASP A 182 -5.60 -17.58 -14.16
N ARG A 183 -6.70 -18.25 -13.82
CA ARG A 183 -7.59 -18.90 -14.79
C ARG A 183 -8.39 -17.90 -15.61
N ASN A 184 -8.64 -16.69 -15.08
CA ASN A 184 -9.42 -15.67 -15.80
C ASN A 184 -8.61 -15.02 -16.92
N SER A 185 -7.31 -14.81 -16.71
CA SER A 185 -6.41 -14.24 -17.72
C SER A 185 -5.49 -15.27 -18.38
N GLU A 186 -5.70 -16.56 -18.12
CA GLU A 186 -4.96 -17.72 -18.64
C GLU A 186 -3.43 -17.59 -18.58
N ARG A 187 -2.91 -16.91 -17.55
CA ARG A 187 -1.48 -16.59 -17.45
C ARG A 187 -0.93 -16.73 -16.04
N TRP A 188 0.38 -16.92 -15.97
CA TRP A 188 1.11 -16.88 -14.70
C TRP A 188 1.27 -15.44 -14.22
N LEU A 189 0.76 -15.17 -13.02
CA LEU A 189 0.91 -13.90 -12.33
C LEU A 189 1.93 -14.01 -11.20
N SER A 190 2.68 -12.93 -10.99
CA SER A 190 3.58 -12.79 -9.84
C SER A 190 2.96 -11.85 -8.82
N SER A 191 2.95 -12.25 -7.55
CA SER A 191 2.41 -11.48 -6.44
C SER A 191 3.29 -11.62 -5.21
N GLY A 192 2.91 -10.96 -4.12
CA GLY A 192 3.65 -10.94 -2.87
C GLY A 192 4.59 -9.75 -2.74
N MET A 193 5.30 -9.71 -1.61
CA MET A 193 6.01 -8.52 -1.15
C MET A 193 7.09 -8.04 -2.13
N CYS A 194 7.79 -8.98 -2.78
CA CYS A 194 8.83 -8.69 -3.77
C CYS A 194 8.29 -8.03 -5.05
N ASN A 195 6.98 -8.10 -5.31
CA ASN A 195 6.35 -7.52 -6.49
C ASN A 195 5.46 -6.32 -6.16
N SER A 196 4.97 -6.19 -4.93
CA SER A 196 4.02 -5.14 -4.56
C SER A 196 4.65 -3.75 -4.49
N TYR A 197 5.93 -3.66 -4.13
CA TYR A 197 6.61 -2.37 -3.87
C TYR A 197 7.96 -2.25 -4.58
N PRO A 198 8.02 -2.33 -5.93
CA PRO A 198 9.27 -2.23 -6.68
C PRO A 198 9.95 -0.85 -6.60
N LEU A 199 9.24 0.19 -6.19
CA LEU A 199 9.70 1.59 -6.19
C LEU A 199 10.22 2.08 -4.83
N ILE A 200 10.35 1.21 -3.83
CA ILE A 200 10.86 1.63 -2.51
C ILE A 200 12.37 1.84 -2.55
N ASP A 201 12.85 2.77 -1.74
CA ASP A 201 14.26 3.00 -1.53
C ASP A 201 14.85 1.95 -0.58
N HIS A 202 16.13 1.64 -0.80
CA HIS A 202 16.90 0.74 0.04
C HIS A 202 18.07 1.49 0.71
N PRO A 203 18.35 1.24 2.00
CA PRO A 203 17.65 0.32 2.91
C PRO A 203 16.29 0.87 3.37
N SER A 204 15.26 0.01 3.40
CA SER A 204 13.89 0.40 3.78
C SER A 204 13.69 0.33 5.32
N PRO A 205 13.34 1.44 5.97
CA PRO A 205 12.91 1.45 7.37
C PRO A 205 11.71 0.54 7.65
N ALA A 206 10.72 0.49 6.76
CA ALA A 206 9.53 -0.34 6.92
C ALA A 206 9.85 -1.85 6.93
N LEU A 207 10.77 -2.31 6.08
CA LEU A 207 11.24 -3.70 6.09
C LEU A 207 12.02 -4.02 7.37
N ARG A 208 12.81 -3.07 7.87
CA ARG A 208 13.53 -3.21 9.14
C ARG A 208 12.56 -3.29 10.33
N GLU A 209 11.56 -2.41 10.37
CA GLU A 209 10.49 -2.45 11.37
C GLU A 209 9.80 -3.81 11.41
N LEU A 210 9.50 -4.37 10.25
CA LEU A 210 8.86 -5.68 10.13
C LEU A 210 9.78 -6.83 10.60
N SER A 211 11.07 -6.76 10.28
CA SER A 211 12.08 -7.72 10.76
C SER A 211 12.23 -7.67 12.28
N SER A 212 12.34 -6.47 12.86
CA SER A 212 12.39 -6.26 14.30
C SER A 212 11.13 -6.76 15.00
N PHE A 213 9.96 -6.59 14.37
CA PHE A 213 8.71 -7.13 14.88
C PHE A 213 8.68 -8.67 14.91
N TYR A 214 9.13 -9.35 13.84
CA TYR A 214 9.20 -10.80 13.83
C TYR A 214 10.15 -11.34 14.89
N HIS A 215 11.31 -10.69 15.04
CA HIS A 215 12.26 -11.02 16.08
C HIS A 215 11.63 -10.86 17.47
N SER A 216 11.01 -9.72 17.76
CA SER A 216 10.46 -9.42 19.09
C SER A 216 9.30 -10.34 19.47
N VAL A 217 8.42 -10.69 18.52
CA VAL A 217 7.30 -11.63 18.77
C VAL A 217 7.80 -13.01 19.21
N LEU A 218 8.93 -13.47 18.66
CA LEU A 218 9.50 -14.78 19.01
C LEU A 218 10.41 -14.71 20.24
N SER A 219 11.09 -13.59 20.49
CA SER A 219 12.04 -13.45 21.60
C SER A 219 11.38 -12.99 22.91
N SER A 220 10.29 -12.23 22.83
CA SER A 220 9.60 -11.69 24.00
C SER A 220 8.69 -12.71 24.68
N ARG A 221 8.39 -12.48 25.97
CA ARG A 221 7.29 -13.14 26.72
C ARG A 221 6.27 -12.13 27.27
N SER A 222 6.34 -10.87 26.83
CA SER A 222 5.56 -9.76 27.40
C SER A 222 4.07 -9.80 27.08
N SER A 223 3.64 -10.55 26.07
CA SER A 223 2.23 -10.70 25.71
C SER A 223 1.75 -12.13 25.91
N ASN A 224 0.45 -12.31 26.18
CA ASN A 224 -0.17 -13.64 26.30
C ASN A 224 0.09 -14.52 25.08
N LEU A 225 0.09 -13.94 23.88
CA LEU A 225 0.40 -14.68 22.65
C LEU A 225 1.87 -15.12 22.60
N ALA A 226 2.80 -14.23 22.96
CA ALA A 226 4.23 -14.54 22.98
C ALA A 226 4.58 -15.58 24.06
N ALA A 227 3.95 -15.49 25.24
CA ALA A 227 4.09 -16.48 26.30
C ALA A 227 3.61 -17.87 25.84
N ARG A 228 2.43 -17.96 25.20
CA ARG A 228 1.93 -19.21 24.62
C ARG A 228 2.83 -19.75 23.51
N LEU A 229 3.35 -18.88 22.65
CA LEU A 229 4.28 -19.25 21.58
C LEU A 229 5.63 -19.75 22.11
N ALA A 230 6.08 -19.23 23.26
CA ALA A 230 7.30 -19.69 23.92
C ALA A 230 7.18 -21.13 24.46
N LEU A 231 5.96 -21.53 24.85
CA LEU A 231 5.66 -22.89 25.34
C LEU A 231 5.30 -23.87 24.21
N ALA A 232 4.81 -23.36 23.07
CA ALA A 232 4.47 -24.18 21.92
C ALA A 232 5.71 -24.87 21.32
N PRO A 233 5.58 -26.09 20.76
CA PRO A 233 6.70 -26.94 20.36
C PRO A 233 7.45 -26.49 19.09
N LEU A 234 7.63 -25.18 18.85
CA LEU A 234 8.27 -24.67 17.63
C LEU A 234 9.76 -25.04 17.59
N THR A 235 10.18 -25.80 16.57
CA THR A 235 11.58 -26.24 16.45
C THR A 235 12.55 -25.07 16.43
N ARG A 236 13.74 -25.25 17.03
CA ARG A 236 14.82 -24.24 17.03
C ARG A 236 15.16 -23.79 15.60
N ARG A 237 15.11 -24.71 14.63
CA ARG A 237 15.32 -24.43 13.21
C ARG A 237 14.26 -23.47 12.67
N ASN A 238 12.98 -23.77 12.81
CA ASN A 238 11.89 -22.93 12.29
C ASN A 238 11.85 -21.56 13.00
N ARG A 239 12.10 -21.54 14.31
CA ARG A 239 12.25 -20.30 15.09
C ARG A 239 13.34 -19.40 14.52
N LYS A 240 14.55 -19.94 14.26
CA LYS A 240 15.65 -19.17 13.66
C LYS A 240 15.32 -18.69 12.24
N ARG A 241 14.65 -19.51 11.42
CA ARG A 241 14.24 -19.12 10.06
C ARG A 241 13.34 -17.88 10.05
N ILE A 242 12.49 -17.72 11.05
CA ILE A 242 11.62 -16.55 11.18
C ILE A 242 12.37 -15.36 11.81
N GLN A 243 13.08 -15.59 12.92
CA GLN A 243 13.75 -14.51 13.70
C GLN A 243 14.86 -13.79 12.94
N TYR A 244 15.56 -14.50 12.05
CA TYR A 244 16.77 -14.00 11.41
C TYR A 244 16.64 -13.91 9.89
N LEU A 245 15.41 -13.90 9.36
CA LEU A 245 15.21 -13.59 7.95
C LEU A 245 15.64 -12.14 7.70
N ASP A 246 16.68 -11.95 6.89
CA ASP A 246 17.03 -10.63 6.36
C ASP A 246 15.99 -10.22 5.31
N LEU A 247 14.93 -9.56 5.76
CA LEU A 247 13.83 -9.19 4.89
C LEU A 247 14.24 -8.15 3.84
N CYS A 248 15.19 -7.27 4.16
CA CYS A 248 15.68 -6.29 3.20
C CYS A 248 16.36 -6.99 2.02
N ALA A 249 17.31 -7.88 2.30
CA ALA A 249 17.97 -8.66 1.26
C ALA A 249 17.00 -9.61 0.54
N HIS A 250 16.03 -10.19 1.25
CA HIS A 250 15.03 -11.11 0.68
C HIS A 250 14.14 -10.41 -0.35
N VAL A 251 13.66 -9.20 -0.03
CA VAL A 251 12.86 -8.38 -0.93
C VAL A 251 13.71 -7.85 -2.10
N GLN A 252 14.88 -7.30 -1.81
CA GLN A 252 15.78 -6.74 -2.82
C GLN A 252 16.26 -7.79 -3.84
N LYS A 253 16.57 -9.01 -3.38
CA LYS A 253 16.95 -10.15 -4.24
C LYS A 253 15.76 -10.86 -4.88
N LYS A 254 14.54 -10.32 -4.74
CA LYS A 254 13.28 -10.86 -5.27
C LYS A 254 13.16 -12.36 -5.03
N LYS A 255 13.26 -12.79 -3.76
CA LYS A 255 13.17 -14.21 -3.43
C LYS A 255 11.73 -14.72 -3.55
N TYR A 256 11.56 -15.79 -4.31
CA TYR A 256 10.28 -16.44 -4.56
C TYR A 256 10.11 -17.71 -3.74
N VAL A 257 8.85 -18.00 -3.42
CA VAL A 257 8.41 -19.30 -2.92
C VAL A 257 7.36 -19.89 -3.86
N GLY A 258 7.45 -21.20 -4.06
CA GLY A 258 6.50 -21.96 -4.86
C GLY A 258 5.47 -22.63 -3.96
N PHE A 259 4.19 -22.37 -4.25
CA PHE A 259 3.08 -23.06 -3.63
C PHE A 259 2.11 -23.47 -4.74
N ASN A 260 1.53 -24.67 -4.63
CA ASN A 260 0.41 -25.02 -5.50
C ASN A 260 -0.86 -24.26 -5.09
N GLU A 261 -1.85 -24.23 -5.99
CA GLU A 261 -3.10 -23.47 -5.80
C GLU A 261 -3.84 -23.87 -4.51
N GLN A 262 -3.95 -25.17 -4.25
CA GLN A 262 -4.64 -25.69 -3.05
C GLN A 262 -3.95 -25.26 -1.76
N LYS A 263 -2.61 -25.30 -1.72
CA LYS A 263 -1.80 -24.86 -0.59
C LYS A 263 -1.90 -23.35 -0.39
N LEU A 264 -1.88 -22.54 -1.46
CA LEU A 264 -2.08 -21.09 -1.37
C LEU A 264 -3.42 -20.76 -0.71
N VAL A 265 -4.51 -21.35 -1.21
CA VAL A 265 -5.86 -21.17 -0.65
C VAL A 265 -5.89 -21.60 0.82
N HIS A 266 -5.32 -22.75 1.15
CA HIS A 266 -5.22 -23.25 2.52
C HIS A 266 -4.46 -22.30 3.46
N LEU A 267 -3.30 -21.80 3.04
CA LEU A 267 -2.49 -20.89 3.86
C LEU A 267 -3.21 -19.55 4.08
N MET A 268 -3.87 -19.03 3.04
CA MET A 268 -4.55 -17.73 3.07
C MET A 268 -5.84 -17.72 3.90
N LYS A 269 -6.48 -18.87 4.13
CA LYS A 269 -7.67 -18.99 5.01
C LYS A 269 -7.45 -18.41 6.42
N ALA A 270 -6.22 -18.44 6.93
CA ALA A 270 -5.89 -17.91 8.25
C ALA A 270 -6.15 -16.39 8.40
N TRP A 271 -6.27 -15.65 7.31
CA TRP A 271 -6.52 -14.20 7.30
C TRP A 271 -7.56 -13.76 6.27
N GLN A 272 -8.46 -14.67 5.86
CA GLN A 272 -9.48 -14.37 4.85
C GLN A 272 -10.45 -13.26 5.30
N HIS A 273 -10.64 -13.10 6.62
CA HIS A 273 -11.54 -12.13 7.22
C HIS A 273 -10.80 -10.97 7.95
N ALA A 274 -9.54 -10.72 7.58
CA ALA A 274 -8.65 -9.77 8.25
C ALA A 274 -8.29 -8.54 7.41
#